data_AF-A0A7K1ZM11-F1
#
_entry.id   AF-A0A7K1ZM11-F1
#
_cell.length_a   1.000
_cell.length_b   1.000
_cell.length_c   1.000
_cell.angle_alpha   90.00
_cell.angle_beta   90.00
_cell.angle_gamma   90.00
#
_symmetry.space_group_name_H-M   'P 1'
#
loop_
_entity.id
_entity.type
_entity.pdbx_description
1 polymer ?
#
loop_
_entity_poly.entity_id
_entity_poly.type
_entity_poly.pdbx_seq_one_letter_code
_entity_poly.pdbx_strand_id
1 'polypeptide(L)'
;KYLPVAAFKHAEVTTFPPAEAECVFESSATGGALRSRHFVRRMAVYEASVCTAFKAVFGEGPFQIWAHLPGYAPVSSLVCMMKILMRRYGINESQFFLGKRLPNISDTGAPILLFGAAFGLLDLADAGPRHLPKDARIIETGGMKTHRRTITRSELHARLAEGFGIDEQRVWSEYGMCELMSQAYAQGGSLYRSPPWMRVRIVDPEAPDRAMPDGKPGLLAITDLANIYTVSSILTEDLGVSRGDGFEVLGRFPGSAMRGCNFLLETS
;
A
#
# COMPACT_ATOMS: atom_id res chain seq x y z
N LYS A 1 -4.11 -18.21 -14.35
CA LYS A 1 -4.90 -17.07 -14.85
C LYS A 1 -5.12 -16.10 -13.69
N TYR A 2 -5.12 -14.78 -13.93
CA TYR A 2 -5.29 -13.75 -12.90
C TYR A 2 -6.66 -13.10 -13.04
N LEU A 3 -7.30 -12.74 -11.92
CA LEU A 3 -8.53 -11.95 -11.94
C LEU A 3 -8.19 -10.46 -12.08
N PRO A 4 -8.77 -9.71 -13.04
CA PRO A 4 -8.59 -8.27 -13.10
C PRO A 4 -9.06 -7.59 -11.80
N VAL A 5 -8.23 -6.70 -11.24
CA VAL A 5 -8.53 -6.01 -9.96
C VAL A 5 -9.86 -5.25 -10.01
N ALA A 6 -10.28 -4.77 -11.18
CA ALA A 6 -11.56 -4.10 -11.38
C ALA A 6 -12.78 -4.98 -11.03
N ALA A 7 -12.66 -6.32 -11.04
CA ALA A 7 -13.75 -7.21 -10.67
C ALA A 7 -14.28 -6.95 -9.24
N PHE A 8 -13.42 -6.52 -8.30
CA PHE A 8 -13.81 -6.17 -6.94
C PHE A 8 -14.76 -4.96 -6.85
N LYS A 9 -14.88 -4.17 -7.93
CA LYS A 9 -15.85 -3.06 -8.04
C LYS A 9 -17.24 -3.51 -8.49
N HIS A 10 -17.32 -4.68 -9.13
CA HIS A 10 -18.51 -5.13 -9.85
C HIS A 10 -19.11 -6.42 -9.28
N ALA A 11 -18.32 -7.21 -8.55
CA ALA A 11 -18.73 -8.49 -8.02
C ALA A 11 -18.28 -8.69 -6.57
N GLU A 12 -18.97 -9.57 -5.86
CA GLU A 12 -18.62 -10.03 -4.52
C GLU A 12 -17.62 -11.20 -4.65
N VAL A 13 -16.35 -10.86 -4.87
CA VAL A 13 -15.29 -11.84 -5.13
C VAL A 13 -14.97 -12.63 -3.85
N THR A 14 -15.68 -13.73 -3.63
CA THR A 14 -15.61 -14.53 -2.39
C THR A 14 -15.85 -16.02 -2.67
N THR A 15 -15.32 -16.88 -1.80
CA THR A 15 -15.59 -18.33 -1.79
C THR A 15 -16.57 -18.75 -0.68
N PHE A 16 -17.25 -17.77 -0.08
CA PHE A 16 -18.15 -17.92 1.05
C PHE A 16 -19.31 -16.92 0.91
N PRO A 17 -20.47 -17.12 1.57
CA PRO A 17 -21.56 -16.15 1.53
C PRO A 17 -21.10 -14.78 2.08
N PRO A 18 -21.27 -13.67 1.33
CA PRO A 18 -20.78 -12.35 1.75
C PRO A 18 -21.29 -11.87 3.12
N ALA A 19 -22.48 -12.33 3.54
CA ALA A 19 -23.04 -12.05 4.86
C ALA A 19 -22.24 -12.66 6.03
N GLU A 20 -21.37 -13.64 5.77
CA GLU A 20 -20.46 -14.22 6.77
C GLU A 20 -19.13 -13.44 6.92
N ALA A 21 -18.94 -12.34 6.17
CA ALA A 21 -17.73 -11.53 6.28
C ALA A 21 -17.64 -10.85 7.65
N GLU A 22 -16.50 -11.02 8.33
CA GLU A 22 -16.20 -10.31 9.59
C GLU A 22 -15.92 -8.82 9.33
N CYS A 23 -15.42 -8.49 8.15
CA CYS A 23 -15.15 -7.12 7.73
C CYS A 23 -15.30 -6.98 6.20
N VAL A 24 -15.63 -5.79 5.73
CA VAL A 24 -15.58 -5.44 4.31
C VAL A 24 -14.69 -4.21 4.17
N PHE A 25 -13.56 -4.36 3.48
CA PHE A 25 -12.72 -3.23 3.13
C PHE A 25 -13.25 -2.52 1.90
N GLU A 26 -13.16 -1.20 1.89
CA GLU A 26 -13.48 -0.38 0.72
C GLU A 26 -12.29 0.46 0.27
N SER A 27 -12.10 0.56 -1.05
CA SER A 27 -11.14 1.50 -1.63
C SER A 27 -11.63 2.94 -1.54
N SER A 28 -10.71 3.91 -1.57
CA SER A 28 -11.08 5.31 -1.77
C SER A 28 -11.66 5.51 -3.19
N ALA A 29 -12.80 6.21 -3.31
CA ALA A 29 -13.33 6.63 -4.60
C ALA A 29 -13.04 8.11 -4.84
N THR A 30 -12.61 8.45 -6.05
CA THR A 30 -12.57 9.81 -6.56
C THR A 30 -13.73 10.00 -7.54
N GLY A 31 -14.64 10.94 -7.27
CA GLY A 31 -15.61 11.41 -8.26
C GLY A 31 -16.70 10.42 -8.70
N GLY A 32 -17.42 9.80 -7.75
CA GLY A 32 -18.63 9.01 -8.07
C GLY A 32 -18.39 7.63 -8.70
N ALA A 33 -17.14 7.22 -8.92
CA ALA A 33 -16.79 5.89 -9.40
C ALA A 33 -17.10 4.79 -8.37
N LEU A 34 -17.41 3.58 -8.87
CA LEU A 34 -17.59 2.39 -8.04
C LEU A 34 -16.30 2.07 -7.26
N ARG A 35 -16.45 1.80 -5.97
CA ARG A 35 -15.38 1.38 -5.07
C ARG A 35 -15.16 -0.11 -5.18
N SER A 36 -13.91 -0.53 -5.05
CA SER A 36 -13.61 -1.93 -4.79
C SER A 36 -14.11 -2.29 -3.39
N ARG A 37 -14.70 -3.47 -3.26
CA ARG A 37 -15.10 -4.06 -1.98
C ARG A 37 -14.40 -5.40 -1.80
N HIS A 38 -13.71 -5.57 -0.68
CA HIS A 38 -13.04 -6.81 -0.34
C HIS A 38 -13.63 -7.39 0.95
N PHE A 39 -14.37 -8.49 0.81
CA PHE A 39 -15.03 -9.17 1.91
C PHE A 39 -14.04 -10.10 2.62
N VAL A 40 -13.71 -9.76 3.86
CA VAL A 40 -12.75 -10.49 4.69
C VAL A 40 -13.52 -11.45 5.59
N ARG A 41 -13.43 -12.75 5.30
CA ARG A 41 -14.09 -13.79 6.09
C ARG A 41 -13.56 -13.87 7.51
N ARG A 42 -12.23 -13.82 7.68
CA ARG A 42 -11.53 -14.01 8.96
C ARG A 42 -10.46 -12.93 9.13
N MET A 43 -10.70 -11.97 10.01
CA MET A 43 -9.75 -10.90 10.32
C MET A 43 -8.44 -11.41 10.91
N ALA A 44 -8.48 -12.57 11.60
CA ALA A 44 -7.28 -13.21 12.12
C ALA A 44 -6.24 -13.53 11.03
N VAL A 45 -6.67 -13.84 9.79
CA VAL A 45 -5.75 -14.08 8.66
C VAL A 45 -5.08 -12.78 8.21
N TYR A 46 -5.85 -11.69 8.11
CA TYR A 46 -5.32 -10.37 7.78
C TYR A 46 -4.31 -9.91 8.83
N GLU A 47 -4.68 -10.01 10.11
CA GLU A 47 -3.84 -9.63 11.23
C GLU A 47 -2.54 -10.45 11.26
N ALA A 48 -2.61 -11.76 11.03
CA ALA A 48 -1.42 -12.61 10.96
C ALA A 48 -0.49 -12.21 9.81
N SER A 49 -1.03 -11.94 8.62
CA SER A 49 -0.26 -11.47 7.46
C SER A 49 0.43 -10.13 7.75
N VAL A 50 -0.33 -9.14 8.19
CA VAL A 50 0.17 -7.79 8.53
C VAL A 50 1.24 -7.86 9.60
N CYS A 51 0.99 -8.54 10.72
CA CYS A 51 1.92 -8.58 11.85
C CYS A 51 3.21 -9.33 11.49
N THR A 52 3.10 -10.43 10.74
CA THR A 52 4.28 -11.22 10.35
C THR A 52 5.17 -10.46 9.37
N ALA A 53 4.57 -9.81 8.36
CA ALA A 53 5.30 -8.97 7.41
C ALA A 53 5.94 -7.76 8.12
N PHE A 54 5.18 -7.06 8.96
CA PHE A 54 5.68 -5.91 9.71
C PHE A 54 6.85 -6.29 10.63
N LYS A 55 6.73 -7.38 11.40
CA LYS A 55 7.80 -7.88 12.27
C LYS A 55 9.08 -8.17 11.49
N ALA A 56 8.98 -8.80 10.31
CA ALA A 56 10.12 -9.12 9.48
C ALA A 56 10.85 -7.86 8.95
N VAL A 57 10.11 -6.78 8.71
CA VAL A 57 10.64 -5.54 8.11
C VAL A 57 11.11 -4.54 9.16
N PHE A 58 10.38 -4.39 10.26
CA PHE A 58 10.61 -3.34 11.26
C PHE A 58 11.17 -3.87 12.59
N GLY A 59 10.97 -5.16 12.89
CA GLY A 59 11.29 -5.78 14.19
C GLY A 59 10.08 -5.89 15.13
N GLU A 60 10.32 -6.31 16.37
CA GLU A 60 9.27 -6.59 17.37
C GLU A 60 8.80 -5.35 18.17
N GLY A 61 9.46 -4.20 18.02
CA GLY A 61 9.14 -2.99 18.78
C GLY A 61 9.63 -3.01 20.23
N PRO A 62 9.06 -2.16 21.11
CA PRO A 62 7.94 -1.25 20.84
C PRO A 62 8.33 -0.06 19.95
N PHE A 63 7.34 0.52 19.27
CA PHE A 63 7.49 1.70 18.41
C PHE A 63 6.53 2.82 18.81
N GLN A 64 6.90 4.07 18.54
CA GLN A 64 5.94 5.18 18.53
C GLN A 64 5.34 5.31 17.13
N ILE A 65 4.17 4.72 16.92
CA ILE A 65 3.53 4.64 15.60
C ILE A 65 2.57 5.80 15.40
N TRP A 66 2.81 6.61 14.38
CA TRP A 66 1.92 7.71 13.99
C TRP A 66 1.34 7.45 12.60
N ALA A 67 0.04 7.70 12.45
CA ALA A 67 -0.65 7.56 11.17
C ALA A 67 -1.29 8.89 10.73
N HIS A 68 -0.78 9.47 9.65
CA HIS A 68 -1.32 10.66 8.99
C HIS A 68 -2.02 10.28 7.68
N LEU A 69 -3.30 9.90 7.78
CA LEU A 69 -4.08 9.36 6.66
C LEU A 69 -5.33 10.23 6.37
N PRO A 70 -5.16 11.52 6.03
CA PRO A 70 -6.31 12.38 5.73
C PRO A 70 -7.09 11.84 4.52
N GLY A 71 -8.42 11.84 4.62
CA GLY A 71 -9.33 11.38 3.56
C GLY A 71 -9.50 9.87 3.44
N TYR A 72 -8.81 9.05 4.24
CA TYR A 72 -9.06 7.62 4.29
C TYR A 72 -10.28 7.29 5.15
N ALA A 73 -11.19 6.48 4.61
CA ALA A 73 -12.37 6.03 5.33
C ALA A 73 -11.99 5.04 6.44
N PRO A 74 -12.74 4.97 7.56
CA PRO A 74 -12.50 3.99 8.62
C PRO A 74 -12.55 2.52 8.16
N VAL A 75 -13.25 2.24 7.07
CA VAL A 75 -13.37 0.92 6.42
C VAL A 75 -12.21 0.60 5.47
N SER A 76 -11.21 1.48 5.34
CA SER A 76 -10.03 1.20 4.53
C SER A 76 -9.16 0.11 5.16
N SER A 77 -8.66 -0.81 4.33
CA SER A 77 -7.67 -1.81 4.77
C SER A 77 -6.44 -1.16 5.41
N LEU A 78 -5.95 -0.04 4.87
CA LEU A 78 -4.82 0.70 5.44
C LEU A 78 -5.10 1.23 6.86
N VAL A 79 -6.30 1.79 7.09
CA VAL A 79 -6.68 2.26 8.44
C VAL A 79 -6.81 1.08 9.41
N CYS A 80 -7.33 -0.05 8.95
CA CYS A 80 -7.40 -1.28 9.73
C CYS A 80 -6.00 -1.80 10.09
N MET A 81 -5.09 -1.87 9.12
CA MET A 81 -3.69 -2.24 9.30
C MET A 81 -3.03 -1.37 10.37
N MET A 82 -3.16 -0.04 10.27
CA MET A 82 -2.56 0.86 11.25
C MET A 82 -3.10 0.64 12.68
N LYS A 83 -4.40 0.37 12.85
CA LYS A 83 -4.97 0.02 14.16
C LYS A 83 -4.38 -1.27 14.73
N ILE A 84 -4.21 -2.29 13.88
CA ILE A 84 -3.58 -3.57 14.28
C ILE A 84 -2.13 -3.32 14.72
N LEU A 85 -1.36 -2.58 13.93
CA LEU A 85 0.05 -2.29 14.22
C LEU A 85 0.23 -1.48 15.50
N MET A 86 -0.57 -0.42 15.69
CA MET A 86 -0.58 0.38 16.92
C MET A 86 -0.92 -0.47 18.15
N ARG A 87 -1.92 -1.34 18.05
CA ARG A 87 -2.30 -2.24 19.15
C ARG A 87 -1.21 -3.26 19.48
N ARG A 88 -0.54 -3.81 18.45
CA ARG A 88 0.39 -4.94 18.63
C ARG A 88 1.81 -4.52 18.95
N TYR A 89 2.27 -3.40 18.41
CA TYR A 89 3.66 -2.94 18.43
C TYR A 89 3.83 -1.49 18.91
N GLY A 90 2.74 -0.75 19.07
CA GLY A 90 2.77 0.66 19.47
C GLY A 90 2.91 0.85 20.98
N ILE A 91 3.55 1.95 21.38
CA ILE A 91 3.43 2.52 22.73
C ILE A 91 2.11 3.31 22.88
N ASN A 92 1.78 3.71 24.11
CA ASN A 92 0.55 4.43 24.44
C ASN A 92 0.38 5.76 23.67
N GLU A 93 1.47 6.41 23.29
CA GLU A 93 1.49 7.66 22.53
C GLU A 93 1.29 7.47 21.01
N SER A 94 1.19 6.22 20.55
CA SER A 94 0.89 5.89 19.16
C SER A 94 -0.53 6.33 18.81
N GLN A 95 -0.71 7.01 17.68
CA GLN A 95 -2.00 7.61 17.34
C GLN A 95 -2.18 7.93 15.86
N PHE A 96 -3.45 8.02 15.45
CA PHE A 96 -3.83 8.73 14.23
C PHE A 96 -3.89 10.22 14.52
N PHE A 97 -3.47 11.05 13.54
CA PHE A 97 -3.62 12.50 13.65
C PHE A 97 -3.93 13.11 12.29
N LEU A 98 -4.80 14.12 12.28
CA LEU A 98 -5.27 14.81 11.07
C LEU A 98 -4.79 16.26 10.96
N GLY A 99 -4.21 16.80 12.04
CA GLY A 99 -3.69 18.16 12.06
C GLY A 99 -2.37 18.31 11.31
N LYS A 100 -1.97 19.55 11.07
CA LYS A 100 -0.66 19.91 10.51
C LYS A 100 0.47 19.91 11.56
N ARG A 101 0.22 19.42 12.78
CA ARG A 101 1.22 19.36 13.84
C ARG A 101 1.53 17.90 14.13
N LEU A 102 2.82 17.59 14.29
CA LEU A 102 3.23 16.27 14.75
C LEU A 102 2.76 16.05 16.20
N PRO A 103 2.40 14.82 16.57
CA PRO A 103 2.23 14.46 17.96
C PRO A 103 3.53 14.65 18.77
N ASN A 104 3.40 14.66 20.09
CA ASN A 104 4.55 14.76 20.98
C ASN A 104 5.41 13.49 20.91
N ILE A 105 6.73 13.68 20.79
CA ILE A 105 7.71 12.59 20.91
C ILE A 105 7.67 12.08 22.35
N SER A 106 7.61 10.76 22.51
CA SER A 106 7.61 10.10 23.82
C SER A 106 9.02 10.04 24.40
N ASP A 107 9.14 10.17 25.72
CA ASP A 107 10.42 10.03 26.45
C ASP A 107 10.85 8.55 26.62
N THR A 108 10.09 7.61 26.07
CA THR A 108 10.37 6.15 26.17
C THR A 108 11.59 5.71 25.34
N GLY A 109 12.07 6.54 24.41
CA GLY A 109 13.14 6.18 23.48
C GLY A 109 12.73 5.18 22.40
N ALA A 110 11.43 4.87 22.28
CA ALA A 110 10.91 4.01 21.22
C ALA A 110 11.07 4.68 19.84
N PRO A 111 11.61 3.99 18.82
CA PRO A 111 11.76 4.57 17.48
C PRO A 111 10.41 4.99 16.89
N ILE A 112 10.39 6.14 16.22
CA ILE A 112 9.18 6.67 15.59
C ILE A 112 8.98 6.06 14.21
N LEU A 113 7.77 5.57 13.96
CA LEU A 113 7.32 5.15 12.62
C LEU A 113 6.15 6.05 12.20
N LEU A 114 6.39 6.97 11.28
CA LEU A 114 5.38 7.86 10.72
C LEU A 114 4.87 7.29 9.39
N PHE A 115 3.69 6.66 9.43
CA PHE A 115 2.96 6.26 8.23
C PHE A 115 2.09 7.41 7.74
N GLY A 116 2.07 7.66 6.43
CA GLY A 116 1.15 8.64 5.90
C GLY A 116 0.93 8.59 4.40
N ALA A 117 -0.19 9.15 3.96
CA ALA A 117 -0.47 9.32 2.55
C ALA A 117 0.52 10.32 1.95
N ALA A 118 1.08 10.05 0.76
CA ALA A 118 2.16 10.85 0.17
C ALA A 118 1.88 12.38 0.21
N PHE A 119 0.71 12.83 -0.22
CA PHE A 119 0.35 14.25 -0.17
C PHE A 119 0.10 14.77 1.25
N GLY A 120 -0.49 13.97 2.13
CA GLY A 120 -0.67 14.37 3.53
C GLY A 120 0.68 14.58 4.21
N LEU A 121 1.67 13.73 3.92
CA LEU A 121 3.04 13.88 4.42
C LEU A 121 3.74 15.11 3.83
N LEU A 122 3.52 15.42 2.56
CA LEU A 122 4.02 16.67 1.94
C LEU A 122 3.38 17.91 2.57
N ASP A 123 2.06 17.94 2.73
CA ASP A 123 1.35 19.04 3.41
C ASP A 123 1.83 19.22 4.85
N LEU A 124 2.18 18.11 5.50
CA LEU A 124 2.79 18.10 6.81
C LEU A 124 4.18 18.76 6.70
N ALA A 125 5.11 18.23 5.89
CA ALA A 125 6.45 18.78 5.69
C ALA A 125 6.44 20.29 5.33
N ASP A 126 5.55 20.72 4.43
CA ASP A 126 5.45 22.10 3.95
C ASP A 126 4.88 23.07 5.00
N ALA A 127 4.21 22.58 6.05
CA ALA A 127 3.66 23.42 7.12
C ALA A 127 4.71 23.89 8.15
N GLY A 128 6.00 23.74 7.84
CA GLY A 128 7.14 24.27 8.60
C GLY A 128 8.12 23.18 9.02
N PRO A 129 9.40 23.52 9.28
CA PRO A 129 10.45 22.54 9.59
C PRO A 129 10.10 21.74 10.85
N ARG A 130 10.13 20.40 10.75
CA ARG A 130 9.83 19.50 11.86
C ARG A 130 10.90 18.44 11.99
N HIS A 131 11.80 18.60 12.94
CA HIS A 131 12.87 17.61 13.12
C HIS A 131 12.32 16.38 13.83
N LEU A 132 12.35 15.24 13.14
CA LEU A 132 12.21 13.94 13.79
C LEU A 132 13.57 13.48 14.33
N PRO A 133 13.58 12.58 15.33
CA PRO A 133 14.79 11.86 15.73
C PRO A 133 15.45 11.17 14.53
N LYS A 134 16.78 11.08 14.51
CA LYS A 134 17.55 10.54 13.37
C LYS A 134 17.24 9.06 13.06
N ASP A 135 16.74 8.32 14.03
CA ASP A 135 16.35 6.92 13.91
C ASP A 135 14.89 6.72 13.48
N ALA A 136 14.10 7.80 13.44
CA ALA A 136 12.73 7.78 12.94
C ALA A 136 12.69 7.30 11.48
N ARG A 137 11.59 6.67 11.10
CA ARG A 137 11.31 6.27 9.73
C ARG A 137 9.99 6.85 9.29
N ILE A 138 9.96 7.36 8.06
CA ILE A 138 8.74 7.79 7.40
C ILE A 138 8.36 6.71 6.41
N ILE A 139 7.10 6.30 6.41
CA ILE A 139 6.58 5.30 5.48
C ILE A 139 5.47 5.98 4.68
N GLU A 140 5.77 6.35 3.45
CA GLU A 140 4.76 6.85 2.52
C GLU A 140 3.94 5.68 1.96
N THR A 141 2.63 5.86 1.90
CA THR A 141 1.66 4.86 1.41
C THR A 141 0.66 5.52 0.47
N GLY A 142 0.50 4.96 -0.73
CA GLY A 142 -0.58 5.34 -1.65
C GLY A 142 -0.76 6.86 -1.86
N GLY A 143 -1.93 7.25 -2.39
CA GLY A 143 -2.34 8.66 -2.37
C GLY A 143 -1.74 9.59 -3.44
N MET A 144 -0.76 9.18 -4.25
CA MET A 144 -0.16 10.00 -5.34
C MET A 144 -1.12 10.46 -6.47
N LYS A 145 -2.43 10.23 -6.35
CA LYS A 145 -3.42 10.28 -7.45
C LYS A 145 -4.26 11.56 -7.54
N THR A 146 -4.21 12.46 -6.56
CA THR A 146 -5.29 13.45 -6.39
C THR A 146 -5.04 14.85 -6.95
N HIS A 147 -3.82 15.30 -7.29
CA HIS A 147 -3.59 16.71 -7.69
C HIS A 147 -2.64 16.95 -8.89
N ARG A 148 -2.78 18.14 -9.50
CA ARG A 148 -2.25 18.65 -10.78
C ARG A 148 -0.72 18.58 -11.01
N ARG A 149 0.08 18.05 -10.09
CA ARG A 149 1.54 17.96 -10.23
C ARG A 149 2.00 16.52 -10.04
N THR A 150 2.56 15.95 -11.10
CA THR A 150 3.29 14.68 -11.06
C THR A 150 4.60 14.91 -10.34
N ILE A 151 4.68 14.53 -9.06
CA ILE A 151 5.95 14.42 -8.34
C ILE A 151 6.47 13.00 -8.51
N THR A 152 7.76 12.83 -8.80
CA THR A 152 8.38 11.51 -8.83
C THR A 152 8.58 11.00 -7.40
N ARG A 153 8.73 9.68 -7.23
CA ARG A 153 8.97 9.11 -5.90
C ARG A 153 10.28 9.57 -5.27
N SER A 154 11.34 9.73 -6.06
CA SER A 154 12.62 10.28 -5.60
C SER A 154 12.47 11.73 -5.12
N GLU A 155 11.73 12.57 -5.86
CA GLU A 155 11.45 13.94 -5.41
C GLU A 155 10.59 13.98 -4.14
N LEU A 156 9.61 13.07 -4.01
CA LEU A 156 8.83 12.90 -2.79
C LEU A 156 9.74 12.54 -1.61
N HIS A 157 10.59 11.54 -1.77
CA HIS A 157 11.49 11.06 -0.70
C HIS A 157 12.45 12.16 -0.25
N ALA A 158 13.10 12.85 -1.20
CA ALA A 158 13.98 13.99 -0.90
C ALA A 158 13.26 15.10 -0.13
N ARG A 159 12.05 15.49 -0.55
CA ARG A 159 11.25 16.52 0.14
C ARG A 159 10.82 16.11 1.54
N LEU A 160 10.46 14.85 1.74
CA LEU A 160 10.13 14.33 3.07
C LEU A 160 11.37 14.29 3.96
N ALA A 161 12.50 13.82 3.45
CA ALA A 161 13.77 13.79 4.18
C ALA A 161 14.17 15.20 4.66
N GLU A 162 14.12 16.18 3.74
CA GLU A 162 14.39 17.59 4.05
C GLU A 162 13.40 18.17 5.06
N GLY A 163 12.09 18.04 4.81
CA GLY A 163 11.05 18.64 5.65
C GLY A 163 11.01 18.08 7.07
N PHE A 164 11.40 16.80 7.23
CA PHE A 164 11.47 16.14 8.53
C PHE A 164 12.87 16.09 9.15
N GLY A 165 13.90 16.59 8.46
CA GLY A 165 15.28 16.63 8.93
C GLY A 165 15.90 15.24 9.17
N ILE A 166 15.57 14.25 8.35
CA ILE A 166 16.09 12.88 8.44
C ILE A 166 16.83 12.46 7.16
N ASP A 167 17.61 11.38 7.23
CA ASP A 167 18.26 10.80 6.04
C ASP A 167 17.24 10.25 5.05
N GLU A 168 17.44 10.44 3.74
CA GLU A 168 16.53 9.94 2.71
C GLU A 168 16.36 8.41 2.75
N GLN A 169 17.38 7.65 3.19
CA GLN A 169 17.28 6.20 3.40
C GLN A 169 16.29 5.81 4.51
N ARG A 170 15.84 6.77 5.33
CA ARG A 170 14.80 6.59 6.35
C ARG A 170 13.40 6.90 5.84
N VAL A 171 13.27 7.33 4.59
CA VAL A 171 11.99 7.47 3.89
C VAL A 171 11.73 6.20 3.10
N TRP A 172 10.75 5.44 3.57
CA TRP A 172 10.37 4.13 3.05
C TRP A 172 9.03 4.23 2.34
N SER A 173 8.73 3.23 1.53
CA SER A 173 7.45 3.14 0.82
C SER A 173 6.73 1.86 1.18
N GLU A 174 5.42 1.93 1.35
CA GLU A 174 4.53 0.78 1.45
C GLU A 174 3.72 0.64 0.15
N TYR A 175 3.54 -0.60 -0.30
CA TYR A 175 2.67 -0.95 -1.41
C TYR A 175 1.63 -1.96 -0.94
N GLY A 176 0.37 -1.56 -1.05
CA GLY A 176 -0.81 -2.35 -0.77
C GLY A 176 -2.02 -1.81 -1.53
N MET A 177 -3.15 -2.50 -1.40
CA MET A 177 -4.44 -2.07 -1.94
C MET A 177 -5.59 -2.73 -1.17
N CYS A 178 -6.82 -2.34 -1.47
CA CYS A 178 -8.01 -2.87 -0.80
C CYS A 178 -8.15 -4.38 -1.02
N GLU A 179 -7.76 -4.85 -2.20
CA GLU A 179 -7.92 -6.21 -2.72
C GLU A 179 -6.83 -7.18 -2.24
N LEU A 180 -5.82 -6.67 -1.54
CA LEU A 180 -4.71 -7.47 -0.98
C LEU A 180 -4.84 -7.60 0.53
N MET A 181 -4.32 -8.71 1.06
CA MET A 181 -4.21 -9.00 2.49
C MET A 181 -2.76 -8.92 2.99
N SER A 182 -1.83 -8.62 2.10
CA SER A 182 -0.38 -8.49 2.33
C SER A 182 0.17 -7.17 1.82
N GLN A 183 1.26 -6.70 2.43
CA GLN A 183 1.95 -5.46 2.07
C GLN A 183 3.38 -5.74 1.63
N ALA A 184 3.86 -4.97 0.64
CA ALA A 184 5.27 -4.93 0.26
C ALA A 184 5.90 -3.61 0.70
N TYR A 185 7.20 -3.62 1.00
CA TYR A 185 7.91 -2.44 1.50
C TYR A 185 9.19 -2.18 0.71
N ALA A 186 9.50 -0.91 0.48
CA ALA A 186 10.79 -0.44 -0.03
C ALA A 186 11.53 0.32 1.08
N GLN A 187 12.70 -0.19 1.47
CA GLN A 187 13.51 0.38 2.56
C GLN A 187 14.51 1.40 2.00
N GLY A 188 14.08 2.65 1.88
CA GLY A 188 14.83 3.67 1.15
C GLY A 188 14.79 3.42 -0.36
N GLY A 189 14.45 4.45 -1.13
CA GLY A 189 14.37 4.35 -2.59
C GLY A 189 13.18 3.55 -3.10
N SER A 190 13.37 2.80 -4.19
CA SER A 190 12.28 2.37 -5.08
C SER A 190 11.98 0.87 -5.15
N LEU A 191 12.83 0.03 -4.56
CA LEU A 191 12.80 -1.42 -4.68
C LEU A 191 11.92 -2.06 -3.59
N TYR A 192 10.73 -2.51 -3.98
CA TYR A 192 9.81 -3.22 -3.10
C TYR A 192 10.18 -4.69 -2.95
N ARG A 193 10.06 -5.17 -1.71
CA ARG A 193 10.15 -6.59 -1.35
C ARG A 193 8.82 -7.01 -0.74
N SER A 194 8.35 -8.18 -1.15
CA SER A 194 7.08 -8.77 -0.69
C SER A 194 7.36 -9.89 0.31
N PRO A 195 6.44 -10.16 1.25
CA PRO A 195 6.57 -11.29 2.15
C PRO A 195 6.52 -12.62 1.37
N PRO A 196 7.04 -13.74 1.90
CA PRO A 196 7.16 -15.01 1.16
C PRO A 196 5.84 -15.59 0.62
N TRP A 197 4.70 -15.21 1.20
CA TRP A 197 3.37 -15.64 0.76
C TRP A 197 2.72 -14.70 -0.27
N MET A 198 3.38 -13.59 -0.61
CA MET A 198 2.97 -12.67 -1.68
C MET A 198 4.03 -12.71 -2.78
N ARG A 199 3.62 -13.07 -4.00
CA ARG A 199 4.50 -13.08 -5.17
C ARG A 199 4.04 -12.04 -6.17
N VAL A 200 4.95 -11.16 -6.57
CA VAL A 200 4.72 -10.17 -7.63
C VAL A 200 5.45 -10.61 -8.90
N ARG A 201 4.73 -10.71 -10.01
CA ARG A 201 5.27 -10.93 -11.35
C ARG A 201 4.97 -9.73 -12.22
N ILE A 202 5.91 -9.37 -13.09
CA ILE A 202 5.67 -8.38 -14.14
C ILE A 202 5.28 -9.15 -15.40
N VAL A 203 4.09 -8.88 -15.92
CA VAL A 203 3.51 -9.61 -17.05
C VAL A 203 3.19 -8.69 -18.21
N ASP A 204 3.10 -9.27 -19.40
CA ASP A 204 2.72 -8.57 -20.61
C ASP A 204 1.26 -8.06 -20.49
N PRO A 205 0.99 -6.76 -20.74
CA PRO A 205 -0.36 -6.23 -20.73
C PRO A 205 -1.31 -6.90 -21.74
N GLU A 206 -0.78 -7.36 -22.90
CA GLU A 206 -1.55 -8.00 -23.96
C GLU A 206 -1.65 -9.53 -23.78
N ALA A 207 -0.72 -10.13 -23.02
CA ALA A 207 -0.68 -11.56 -22.73
C ALA A 207 -0.27 -11.84 -21.26
N PRO A 208 -1.18 -11.69 -20.28
CA PRO A 208 -0.84 -11.74 -18.84
C PRO A 208 -0.31 -13.08 -18.32
N ASP A 209 -0.31 -14.14 -19.14
CA ASP A 209 0.35 -15.40 -18.86
C ASP A 209 1.87 -15.35 -19.12
N ARG A 210 2.31 -14.45 -20.00
CA ARG A 210 3.72 -14.18 -20.33
C ARG A 210 4.36 -13.22 -19.33
N ALA A 211 5.45 -13.66 -18.69
CA ALA A 211 6.29 -12.76 -17.91
C ALA A 211 7.09 -11.82 -18.82
N MET A 212 7.25 -10.58 -18.41
CA MET A 212 8.23 -9.68 -19.03
C MET A 212 9.65 -10.10 -18.65
N PRO A 213 10.64 -9.91 -19.53
CA PRO A 213 12.06 -10.07 -19.18
C PRO A 213 12.45 -9.15 -18.03
N ASP A 214 13.48 -9.52 -17.26
CA ASP A 214 13.94 -8.70 -16.16
C ASP A 214 14.31 -7.28 -16.64
N GLY A 215 13.91 -6.28 -15.87
CA GLY A 215 14.11 -4.89 -16.23
C GLY A 215 13.16 -4.31 -17.29
N LYS A 216 12.25 -5.10 -17.87
CA LYS A 216 11.24 -4.60 -18.83
C LYS A 216 9.91 -4.27 -18.13
N PRO A 217 9.23 -3.18 -18.55
CA PRO A 217 7.98 -2.75 -17.94
C PRO A 217 6.81 -3.66 -18.34
N GLY A 218 5.88 -3.87 -17.40
CA GLY A 218 4.63 -4.61 -17.61
C GLY A 218 3.67 -4.41 -16.45
N LEU A 219 2.53 -5.10 -16.47
CA LEU A 219 1.55 -5.04 -15.38
C LEU A 219 2.00 -5.87 -14.18
N LEU A 220 1.66 -5.40 -12.98
CA LEU A 220 1.82 -6.19 -11.76
C LEU A 220 0.73 -7.28 -11.70
N ALA A 221 1.15 -8.53 -11.82
CA ALA A 221 0.34 -9.69 -11.49
C ALA A 221 0.76 -10.23 -10.12
N ILE A 222 -0.15 -10.16 -9.16
CA ILE A 222 0.11 -10.45 -7.75
C ILE A 222 -0.57 -11.76 -7.37
N THR A 223 0.17 -12.66 -6.76
CA THR A 223 -0.38 -13.83 -6.05
C THR A 223 -0.18 -13.65 -4.56
N ASP A 224 -1.24 -13.30 -3.84
CA ASP A 224 -1.26 -13.13 -2.39
C ASP A 224 -1.96 -14.34 -1.75
N LEU A 225 -1.19 -15.21 -1.09
CA LEU A 225 -1.73 -16.41 -0.46
C LEU A 225 -2.47 -16.11 0.85
N ALA A 226 -2.43 -14.88 1.37
CA ALA A 226 -3.28 -14.49 2.50
C ALA A 226 -4.76 -14.30 2.07
N ASN A 227 -5.02 -14.15 0.76
CA ASN A 227 -6.35 -14.12 0.15
C ASN A 227 -6.99 -15.53 0.03
N ILE A 228 -7.03 -16.31 1.12
CA ILE A 228 -7.51 -17.71 1.09
C ILE A 228 -9.04 -17.86 0.94
N TYR A 229 -9.81 -16.82 1.27
CA TYR A 229 -11.29 -16.83 1.19
C TYR A 229 -11.83 -16.01 0.01
N THR A 230 -10.94 -15.58 -0.88
CA THR A 230 -11.22 -14.80 -2.10
C THR A 230 -10.28 -15.30 -3.19
N VAL A 231 -9.96 -14.47 -4.20
CA VAL A 231 -8.98 -14.78 -5.22
C VAL A 231 -7.57 -14.41 -4.75
N SER A 232 -6.65 -15.37 -4.82
CA SER A 232 -5.25 -15.13 -4.49
C SER A 232 -4.47 -14.50 -5.65
N SER A 233 -4.88 -14.72 -6.90
CA SER A 233 -4.17 -14.24 -8.10
C SER A 233 -4.90 -13.07 -8.78
N ILE A 234 -4.35 -11.87 -8.65
CA ILE A 234 -4.93 -10.60 -9.10
C ILE A 234 -4.02 -9.96 -10.16
N LEU A 235 -4.60 -9.49 -11.26
CA LEU A 235 -3.93 -8.62 -12.23
C LEU A 235 -4.30 -7.18 -11.92
N THR A 236 -3.32 -6.37 -11.54
CA THR A 236 -3.55 -4.97 -11.19
C THR A 236 -3.49 -4.07 -12.42
N GLU A 237 -3.86 -2.81 -12.23
CA GLU A 237 -3.69 -1.74 -13.23
C GLU A 237 -2.38 -0.95 -13.00
N ASP A 238 -1.49 -1.46 -12.14
CA ASP A 238 -0.23 -0.79 -11.83
C ASP A 238 0.89 -1.31 -12.75
N LEU A 239 1.69 -0.39 -13.27
CA LEU A 239 2.85 -0.68 -14.12
C LEU A 239 4.08 -0.82 -13.23
N GLY A 240 4.92 -1.80 -13.54
CA GLY A 240 6.19 -1.98 -12.84
C GLY A 240 7.21 -2.75 -13.63
N VAL A 241 8.36 -2.95 -12.98
CA VAL A 241 9.54 -3.62 -13.54
C VAL A 241 10.13 -4.53 -12.48
N SER A 242 10.55 -5.74 -12.86
CA SER A 242 11.25 -6.63 -11.95
C SER A 242 12.72 -6.22 -11.82
N ARG A 243 13.26 -6.46 -10.63
CA ARG A 243 14.64 -6.17 -10.26
C ARG A 243 15.15 -7.30 -9.39
N GLY A 244 15.65 -8.37 -10.00
CA GLY A 244 16.10 -9.55 -9.27
C GLY A 244 14.98 -10.15 -8.41
N ASP A 245 15.11 -10.06 -7.09
CA ASP A 245 14.15 -10.59 -6.12
C ASP A 245 13.10 -9.57 -5.62
N GLY A 246 13.09 -8.36 -6.20
CA GLY A 246 12.11 -7.31 -5.91
C GLY A 246 11.49 -6.70 -7.17
N PHE A 247 10.73 -5.62 -6.98
CA PHE A 247 10.08 -4.90 -8.07
C PHE A 247 10.01 -3.39 -7.82
N GLU A 248 9.93 -2.61 -8.89
CA GLU A 248 9.65 -1.18 -8.85
C GLU A 248 8.25 -0.90 -9.37
N VAL A 249 7.53 0.01 -8.73
CA VAL A 249 6.26 0.54 -9.22
C VAL A 249 6.52 1.83 -10.00
N LEU A 250 6.13 1.85 -11.27
CA LEU A 250 6.32 2.98 -12.19
C LEU A 250 5.10 3.90 -12.27
N GLY A 251 3.94 3.43 -11.83
CA GLY A 251 2.69 4.19 -11.85
C GLY A 251 1.51 3.31 -12.25
N ARG A 252 0.51 3.91 -12.91
CA ARG A 252 -0.65 3.19 -13.43
C ARG A 252 -0.65 3.10 -14.93
N PHE A 253 -1.13 1.97 -15.43
CA PHE A 253 -1.39 1.79 -16.85
C PHE A 253 -2.53 2.72 -17.29
N PRO A 254 -2.39 3.48 -18.39
CA PRO A 254 -3.43 4.39 -18.85
C PRO A 254 -4.69 3.61 -19.26
N GLY A 255 -5.84 3.91 -18.65
CA GLY A 255 -7.11 3.25 -18.97
C GLY A 255 -7.58 3.44 -20.42
N SER A 256 -7.06 4.42 -21.17
CA SER A 256 -7.33 4.60 -22.60
C SER A 256 -6.72 3.49 -23.46
N ALA A 257 -5.61 2.89 -23.05
CA ALA A 257 -5.01 1.75 -23.74
C ALA A 257 -5.82 0.45 -23.53
N MET A 258 -6.53 0.31 -22.42
CA MET A 258 -7.47 -0.80 -22.21
C MET A 258 -8.76 -0.71 -23.03
N ARG A 259 -9.14 0.48 -23.53
CA ARG A 259 -10.36 0.64 -24.35
C ARG A 259 -10.13 0.39 -25.85
N GLY A 260 -8.90 0.54 -26.32
CA GLY A 260 -8.52 0.31 -27.73
C GLY A 260 -8.25 -1.16 -28.08
N CYS A 261 -8.10 -2.02 -27.07
CA CYS A 261 -7.98 -3.46 -27.23
C CYS A 261 -9.26 -4.11 -26.70
N ASN A 262 -10.01 -4.79 -27.57
CA ASN A 262 -11.23 -5.57 -27.28
C ASN A 262 -10.98 -6.66 -26.22
N PHE A 263 -10.85 -6.29 -24.94
CA PHE A 263 -10.33 -7.21 -23.93
C PHE A 263 -11.39 -8.05 -23.20
N LEU A 264 -12.68 -7.99 -23.55
CA LEU A 264 -13.70 -8.70 -22.73
C LEU A 264 -14.90 -9.35 -23.44
N LEU A 265 -15.02 -9.39 -24.77
CA LEU A 265 -16.13 -10.11 -25.42
C LEU A 265 -15.77 -10.63 -26.82
N GLU A 266 -15.06 -11.76 -26.91
CA GLU A 266 -15.26 -12.71 -28.01
C GLU A 266 -15.07 -14.13 -27.48
N THR A 267 -16.14 -14.68 -26.89
CA THR A 267 -16.37 -16.13 -26.92
C THR A 267 -17.05 -16.45 -28.25
N SER A 268 -16.38 -17.22 -29.09
CA SER A 268 -16.97 -18.12 -30.08
C SER A 268 -16.25 -19.46 -29.98
#